data_AF-A0A838D181-F1
#
_entry.id   AF-A0A838D181-F1
#
_cell.length_a   1.000
_cell.length_b   1.000
_cell.length_c   1.000
_cell.angle_alpha   90.00
_cell.angle_beta   90.00
_cell.angle_gamma   90.00
#
_symmetry.space_group_name_H-M   'P 1'
#
loop_
_entity.id
_entity.type
_entity.pdbx_description
1 polymer ?
#
loop_
_entity_poly.entity_id
_entity_poly.type
_entity_poly.pdbx_seq_one_letter_code
_entity_poly.pdbx_strand_id
1 'polypeptide(L)'
;MTTARVTVTLPTELHEAAQHAAHSAGVPFSAVVSDALAAWVRGQLVDAWLAEHQATHGAFGEEELRLLAQEAGVPYLAGGRSRRAP
;
A
#
# COMPACT_ATOMS: atom_id res chain seq x y z
N MET A 1 3.34 -23.67 10.42
CA MET A 1 3.89 -22.31 10.33
C MET A 1 4.58 -21.99 11.64
N THR A 2 5.79 -21.47 11.60
CA THR A 2 6.52 -20.98 12.78
C THR A 2 6.21 -19.50 12.98
N THR A 3 5.88 -19.12 14.22
CA THR A 3 5.59 -17.72 14.60
C THR A 3 6.70 -17.18 15.48
N ALA A 4 7.14 -15.96 15.22
CA ALA A 4 8.07 -15.22 16.08
C ALA A 4 7.32 -14.15 16.89
N ARG A 5 7.68 -13.99 18.16
CA ARG A 5 7.19 -12.87 18.99
C ARG A 5 8.04 -11.64 18.71
N VAL A 6 7.40 -10.54 18.38
CA VAL A 6 8.03 -9.25 18.10
C VAL A 6 7.46 -8.22 19.07
N THR A 7 8.33 -7.38 19.63
CA THR A 7 7.95 -6.20 20.41
C THR A 7 8.38 -4.96 19.64
N VAL A 8 7.48 -4.00 19.48
CA VAL A 8 7.74 -2.74 18.77
C VAL A 8 7.31 -1.57 19.64
N THR A 9 8.01 -0.44 19.51
CA THR A 9 7.63 0.82 20.14
C THR A 9 6.85 1.64 19.12
N LEU A 10 5.69 2.16 19.53
CA LEU A 10 4.83 3.01 18.71
C LEU A 10 4.59 4.34 19.42
N PRO A 11 4.36 5.45 18.69
CA PRO A 11 3.77 6.65 19.26
C PRO A 11 2.47 6.31 19.98
N THR A 12 2.26 6.87 21.16
CA THR A 12 1.09 6.57 22.01
C THR A 12 -0.21 6.83 21.28
N GLU A 13 -0.28 7.96 20.57
CA GLU A 13 -1.48 8.40 19.85
C GLU A 13 -1.83 7.42 18.72
N LEU A 14 -0.82 6.88 18.04
CA LEU A 14 -1.00 5.89 16.99
C LEU A 14 -1.48 4.56 17.57
N HIS A 15 -0.88 4.12 18.69
CA HIS A 15 -1.30 2.91 19.38
C HIS A 15 -2.76 2.99 19.82
N GLU A 16 -3.16 4.10 20.46
CA GLU A 16 -4.54 4.32 20.92
C GLU A 16 -5.53 4.36 19.76
N ALA A 17 -5.21 5.09 18.68
CA ALA A 17 -6.07 5.17 17.50
C ALA A 17 -6.27 3.80 16.83
N ALA A 18 -5.20 3.04 16.65
CA ALA A 18 -5.26 1.72 16.05
C ALA A 18 -5.95 0.69 16.98
N GLN A 19 -5.76 0.80 18.30
CA GLN A 19 -6.46 -0.01 19.28
C GLN A 19 -7.97 0.27 19.29
N HIS A 20 -8.37 1.55 19.20
CA HIS A 20 -9.77 1.93 19.07
C HIS A 20 -10.38 1.37 17.78
N ALA A 21 -9.70 1.54 16.63
CA ALA A 21 -10.15 1.00 15.36
C ALA A 21 -10.30 -0.53 15.38
N ALA A 22 -9.35 -1.25 15.98
CA ALA A 22 -9.42 -2.70 16.15
C ALA A 22 -10.64 -3.11 16.98
N HIS A 23 -10.89 -2.41 18.10
CA HIS A 23 -12.04 -2.65 18.96
C HIS A 23 -13.36 -2.40 18.22
N SER A 24 -13.48 -1.27 17.51
CA SER A 24 -14.68 -0.95 16.71
C SER A 24 -14.95 -1.96 15.60
N ALA A 25 -13.90 -2.53 15.02
CA ALA A 25 -14.00 -3.57 14.00
C ALA A 25 -14.19 -4.99 14.59
N GLY A 26 -14.16 -5.15 15.92
CA GLY A 26 -14.31 -6.44 16.59
C GLY A 26 -13.13 -7.40 16.37
N VAL A 27 -11.96 -6.89 16.03
CA VAL A 27 -10.75 -7.68 15.74
C VAL A 27 -9.66 -7.44 16.79
N PRO A 28 -8.78 -8.42 17.07
CA PRO A 28 -7.65 -8.22 17.96
C PRO A 28 -6.63 -7.25 17.35
N PHE A 29 -6.02 -6.41 18.18
CA PHE A 29 -4.98 -5.45 17.74
C PHE A 29 -3.82 -6.13 16.98
N SER A 30 -3.42 -7.34 17.40
CA SER A 30 -2.38 -8.10 16.71
C SER A 30 -2.73 -8.48 15.27
N ALA A 31 -4.01 -8.67 14.95
CA ALA A 31 -4.45 -8.90 13.57
C ALA A 31 -4.26 -7.63 12.73
N VAL A 32 -4.63 -6.46 13.26
CA VAL A 32 -4.41 -5.17 12.60
C VAL A 32 -2.92 -4.95 12.30
N VAL A 33 -2.04 -5.21 13.27
CA VAL A 33 -0.59 -5.08 13.08
C VAL A 33 -0.07 -6.07 12.04
N SER A 34 -0.54 -7.33 12.09
CA SER A 34 -0.12 -8.37 11.15
C SER A 34 -0.56 -8.05 9.72
N ASP A 35 -1.79 -7.57 9.55
CA ASP A 35 -2.35 -7.19 8.25
C ASP A 35 -1.66 -5.95 7.69
N ALA A 36 -1.39 -4.95 8.53
CA ALA A 36 -0.65 -3.76 8.13
C ALA A 36 0.78 -4.12 7.68
N LEU A 37 1.47 -4.99 8.43
CA LEU A 37 2.80 -5.46 8.06
C LEU A 37 2.77 -6.26 6.75
N ALA A 38 1.80 -7.17 6.59
CA ALA A 38 1.64 -7.94 5.36
C ALA A 38 1.33 -7.05 4.14
N ALA A 39 0.48 -6.04 4.31
CA ALA A 39 0.17 -5.07 3.27
C ALA A 39 1.40 -4.25 2.87
N TRP A 40 2.19 -3.79 3.85
CA TRP A 40 3.44 -3.07 3.59
C TRP A 40 4.46 -3.93 2.85
N VAL A 41 4.69 -5.18 3.28
CA VAL A 41 5.61 -6.10 2.59
C VAL A 41 5.15 -6.37 1.16
N ARG A 42 3.85 -6.61 0.93
CA ARG A 42 3.31 -6.79 -0.42
C ARG A 42 3.56 -5.56 -1.29
N GLY A 43 3.34 -4.36 -0.75
CA GLY A 43 3.62 -3.11 -1.46
C GLY A 43 5.09 -3.01 -1.88
N GLN A 44 6.02 -3.28 -0.97
CA GLN A 44 7.46 -3.26 -1.28
C GLN A 44 7.86 -4.28 -2.35
N LEU A 45 7.26 -5.48 -2.34
CA LEU A 45 7.52 -6.49 -3.37
C LEU A 45 6.97 -6.06 -4.74
N VAL A 46 5.79 -5.47 -4.77
CA VAL A 46 5.19 -4.93 -6.01
C VAL A 46 6.05 -3.79 -6.55
N ASP A 47 6.49 -2.87 -5.69
CA ASP A 47 7.35 -1.74 -6.10
C ASP A 47 8.68 -2.23 -6.67
N ALA A 48 9.31 -3.22 -6.02
CA ALA A 48 10.56 -3.82 -6.49
C ALA A 48 10.39 -4.51 -7.84
N TRP A 49 9.34 -5.31 -7.99
CA TRP A 49 9.01 -5.96 -9.26
C TRP A 49 8.72 -4.93 -10.36
N LEU A 50 7.97 -3.86 -10.04
CA LEU A 50 7.63 -2.82 -10.99
C LEU A 50 8.89 -2.10 -11.49
N ALA A 51 9.84 -1.80 -10.60
CA ALA A 51 11.11 -1.19 -10.97
C ALA A 51 11.93 -2.09 -11.90
N GLU A 52 12.04 -3.40 -11.60
CA GLU A 52 12.74 -4.38 -12.44
C GLU A 52 12.07 -4.52 -13.81
N HIS A 53 10.74 -4.59 -13.84
CA HIS A 53 9.97 -4.69 -15.07
C HIS A 53 10.21 -3.47 -15.97
N GLN A 54 10.14 -2.26 -15.41
CA GLN A 54 10.35 -1.03 -16.16
C GLN A 54 11.81 -0.86 -16.62
N ALA A 55 12.78 -1.38 -15.88
CA ALA A 55 14.18 -1.40 -16.32
C ALA A 55 14.38 -2.31 -17.55
N THR A 56 13.61 -3.40 -17.63
CA THR A 56 13.73 -4.40 -18.71
C THR A 56 12.90 -4.04 -19.94
N HIS A 57 11.69 -3.52 -19.74
CA HIS A 57 10.69 -3.32 -20.80
C HIS A 57 10.37 -1.86 -21.09
N GLY A 58 10.88 -0.92 -20.28
CA GLY A 58 10.51 0.49 -20.34
C GLY A 58 9.32 0.82 -19.43
N ALA A 59 9.10 2.12 -19.20
CA ALA A 59 7.96 2.58 -18.41
C ALA A 59 6.65 2.43 -19.19
N PHE A 60 5.55 2.15 -18.48
CA PHE A 60 4.23 2.09 -19.07
C PHE A 60 3.82 3.44 -19.67
N GLY A 61 3.33 3.40 -20.90
CA GLY A 61 2.76 4.55 -21.59
C GLY A 61 1.41 4.94 -21.02
N GLU A 62 0.97 6.17 -21.34
CA GLU A 62 -0.30 6.71 -20.86
C GLU A 62 -1.50 5.88 -21.34
N GLU A 63 -1.46 5.40 -22.59
CA GLU A 63 -2.53 4.57 -23.16
C GLU A 63 -2.59 3.19 -22.51
N GLU A 64 -1.44 2.58 -22.21
CA GLU A 64 -1.36 1.29 -21.52
C GLU A 64 -1.94 1.39 -20.11
N LEU A 65 -1.62 2.46 -19.38
CA LEU A 65 -2.17 2.69 -18.04
C LEU A 65 -3.68 2.95 -18.08
N ARG A 66 -4.19 3.60 -19.13
CA ARG A 66 -5.61 3.86 -19.32
C ARG A 66 -6.40 2.58 -19.63
N LEU A 67 -5.82 1.68 -20.44
CA LEU A 67 -6.39 0.36 -20.70
C LEU A 67 -6.40 -0.50 -19.43
N LEU A 68 -5.29 -0.50 -18.68
CA LEU A 68 -5.18 -1.24 -17.43
C LEU A 68 -6.19 -0.77 -16.37
N ALA A 69 -6.40 0.55 -16.25
CA ALA A 69 -7.39 1.11 -15.35
C ALA A 69 -8.82 0.67 -15.68
N GLN A 70 -9.16 0.63 -16.99
CA GLN A 70 -10.45 0.10 -17.46
C GLN A 70 -10.62 -1.37 -17.11
N GLU A 71 -9.60 -2.19 -17.35
CA GLU A 71 -9.62 -3.62 -17.02
C GLU A 71 -9.76 -3.88 -15.51
N ALA A 72 -9.04 -3.11 -14.70
CA ALA A 72 -9.09 -3.19 -13.25
C ALA A 72 -10.37 -2.58 -12.64
N GLY A 73 -11.22 -1.93 -13.45
CA GLY A 73 -12.44 -1.27 -12.96
C GLY A 73 -12.17 -0.07 -12.05
N VAL A 74 -11.00 0.55 -12.16
CA VAL A 74 -10.59 1.70 -11.35
C VAL A 74 -10.54 2.98 -12.19
N PRO A 75 -10.90 4.16 -11.65
CA PRO A 75 -10.75 5.42 -12.37
C PRO A 75 -9.28 5.67 -12.75
N TYR A 76 -9.01 5.93 -14.03
CA TYR A 76 -7.69 6.39 -14.46
C TYR A 76 -7.46 7.82 -13.99
N LEU A 77 -6.46 8.02 -13.13
CA LEU A 77 -5.99 9.35 -12.74
C LEU A 77 -4.68 9.62 -13.49
N ALA A 78 -4.74 10.45 -14.53
CA ALA A 78 -3.55 10.89 -15.24
C ALA A 78 -2.56 11.51 -14.23
N GLY A 79 -1.26 11.24 -14.41
CA GLY A 79 -0.18 11.75 -13.57
C GLY A 79 0.03 13.27 -13.73
N GLY A 80 -0.98 14.05 -13.37
CA GLY A 80 -0.95 15.50 -13.41
C GLY A 80 -0.19 16.04 -12.20
N ARG A 81 1.09 16.35 -12.38
CA ARG A 81 1.70 17.42 -11.58
C ARG A 81 0.85 18.67 -11.82
N SER A 82 0.16 19.09 -10.77
CA SER A 82 -0.32 20.46 -10.59
C SER A 82 0.83 21.41 -10.93
N ARG A 83 0.84 21.92 -12.16
CA ARG A 83 1.63 23.08 -12.54
C ARG A 83 0.87 24.25 -11.94
N ARG A 84 1.30 24.72 -10.76
CA ARG A 84 0.96 26.05 -10.25
C ARG A 84 1.10 27.03 -11.42
N ALA A 85 -0.01 27.59 -11.88
CA ALA A 85 0.00 28.78 -12.72
C ALA A 85 0.30 30.00 -11.83
N PRO A 86 1.07 30.99 -12.32
CA PRO A 86 1.23 32.28 -11.65
C PRO A 86 -0.08 33.09 -11.63
#